data_AF-A0A1X7GIZ0-F1
#
_entry.id   AF-A0A1X7GIZ0-F1
#
_cell.length_a   1.000
_cell.length_b   1.000
_cell.length_c   1.000
_cell.angle_alpha   90.00
_cell.angle_beta   90.00
_cell.angle_gamma   90.00
#
_symmetry.space_group_name_H-M   'P 1'
#
loop_
_entity.id
_entity.type
_entity.pdbx_description
1 polymer ?
#
loop_
_entity_poly.entity_id
_entity_poly.type
_entity_poly.pdbx_seq_one_letter_code
_entity_poly.pdbx_strand_id
1 'polypeptide(L)'
;MTASGAGCASLIPAEWAVGVPGAPLPEGNQVGDWIAFADAQTGQLDKANGRTADTIGIIERCEKRDAAAVAAQRRGWWPFG
;
A
#
# COMPACT_ATOMS: atom_id res chain seq x y z
N MET A 1 -3.25 -5.11 28.39
CA MET A 1 -3.24 -5.26 26.91
C MET A 1 -3.05 -3.88 26.33
N THR A 2 -1.84 -3.51 25.95
CA THR A 2 -1.61 -2.27 25.19
C THR A 2 -2.05 -2.55 23.76
N ALA A 3 -3.20 -2.00 23.36
CA ALA A 3 -3.48 -1.80 21.94
C ALA A 3 -2.27 -1.06 21.37
N SER A 4 -1.56 -1.63 20.38
CA SER A 4 -0.61 -0.83 19.61
C SER A 4 -1.42 0.30 18.99
N GLY A 5 -1.30 1.51 19.54
CA GLY A 5 -2.08 2.69 19.14
C GLY A 5 -1.75 3.23 17.75
N ALA A 6 -1.03 2.46 16.94
CA ALA A 6 -0.73 2.83 15.57
C ALA A 6 -1.86 2.31 14.66
N GLY A 7 -2.60 3.21 14.02
CA GLY A 7 -3.67 2.85 13.08
C GLY A 7 -3.15 2.07 11.87
N CYS A 8 -4.04 1.43 11.10
CA CYS A 8 -3.67 0.54 9.98
C CYS A 8 -2.69 1.16 8.97
N ALA A 9 -2.76 2.46 8.74
CA ALA A 9 -1.84 3.19 7.86
C ALA A 9 -0.36 3.08 8.30
N SER A 10 -0.08 2.85 9.59
CA SER A 10 1.29 2.65 10.10
C SER A 10 1.98 1.39 9.59
N LEU A 11 1.22 0.46 9.01
CA LEU A 11 1.74 -0.77 8.43
C LEU A 11 2.18 -0.58 6.96
N ILE A 12 1.88 0.58 6.36
CA ILE A 12 2.31 0.92 5.01
C ILE A 12 3.73 1.48 5.09
N PRO A 13 4.68 1.02 4.26
CA PRO A 13 6.01 1.59 4.21
C PRO A 13 5.95 3.10 3.93
N ALA A 14 6.58 3.90 4.80
CA ALA A 14 6.48 5.37 4.75
C ALA A 14 6.99 5.94 3.42
N GLU A 15 7.98 5.29 2.81
CA GLU A 15 8.54 5.66 1.51
C GLU A 15 7.60 5.41 0.33
N TRP A 16 6.43 4.80 0.53
CA TRP A 16 5.43 4.68 -0.53
C TRP A 16 4.61 5.96 -0.70
N ALA A 17 4.57 6.83 0.32
CA ALA A 17 3.82 8.09 0.28
C ALA A 17 4.39 9.10 -0.73
N VAL A 18 5.68 9.00 -1.08
CA VAL A 18 6.32 9.83 -2.13
C VAL A 18 5.95 9.39 -3.55
N GLY A 19 5.29 8.23 -3.72
CA GLY A 19 4.93 7.71 -5.03
C GLY A 19 6.10 7.02 -5.76
N VAL A 20 5.87 6.68 -7.02
CA VAL A 20 6.89 6.11 -7.91
C VAL A 20 7.35 7.21 -8.86
N PRO A 21 8.66 7.54 -8.92
CA PRO A 21 9.15 8.52 -9.87
C PRO A 21 8.94 8.03 -11.31
N GLY A 22 8.60 8.95 -12.21
CA GLY A 22 8.50 8.65 -13.65
C GLY A 22 9.84 8.28 -14.26
N ALA A 23 9.81 7.71 -15.46
CA ALA A 23 11.02 7.47 -16.23
C ALA A 23 11.63 8.81 -16.68
N PRO A 24 12.97 8.93 -16.81
CA PRO A 24 13.58 10.14 -17.32
C PRO A 24 13.19 10.37 -18.78
N LEU A 25 12.84 11.61 -19.13
CA LEU A 25 12.54 11.96 -20.52
C LEU A 25 13.79 11.77 -21.41
N PRO A 26 13.62 11.35 -22.67
CA PRO A 26 14.73 11.28 -23.60
C PRO A 26 15.23 12.69 -23.94
N GLU A 27 16.55 12.84 -24.05
CA GLU A 27 17.19 14.10 -24.45
C GLU A 27 17.11 14.35 -25.97
N GLY A 28 16.95 13.28 -26.74
CA GLY A 28 16.89 13.27 -28.20
C GLY A 28 15.47 13.16 -28.77
N ASN A 29 15.36 13.38 -30.08
CA ASN A 29 14.11 13.23 -30.84
C ASN A 29 14.05 11.97 -31.70
N GLN A 30 14.92 10.98 -31.42
CA GLN A 30 14.88 9.73 -32.15
C GLN A 30 13.70 8.89 -31.68
N VAL A 31 12.96 8.30 -32.62
CA VAL A 31 11.79 7.46 -32.31
C VAL A 31 12.15 6.33 -31.33
N GLY A 32 13.35 5.75 -31.46
CA GLY A 32 13.85 4.70 -30.57
C GLY A 32 13.96 5.13 -29.11
N ASP A 33 14.40 6.36 -28.84
CA ASP A 33 14.56 6.87 -27.48
C ASP A 33 13.19 7.07 -26.80
N TRP A 34 12.20 7.53 -27.57
CA TRP A 34 10.82 7.67 -27.11
C TRP A 34 10.14 6.32 -26.84
N ILE A 35 10.44 5.29 -27.63
CA ILE A 35 9.96 3.92 -27.37
C ILE A 35 10.56 3.39 -26.06
N ALA A 36 11.87 3.54 -25.86
CA ALA A 36 12.54 3.11 -24.63
C ALA A 36 12.00 3.84 -23.39
N PHE A 37 11.75 5.14 -23.50
CA PHE A 37 11.10 5.92 -22.45
C PHE A 37 9.71 5.39 -22.12
N ALA A 38 8.86 5.13 -23.13
CA ALA A 38 7.48 4.68 -22.92
C ALA A 38 7.43 3.30 -22.24
N ASP A 39 8.33 2.39 -22.61
CA ASP A 39 8.48 1.08 -21.97
C ASP A 39 8.86 1.23 -20.49
N ALA A 40 9.91 2.02 -20.21
CA ALA A 40 10.35 2.30 -18.84
C ALA A 40 9.26 2.98 -17.99
N GLN A 41 8.51 3.93 -18.59
CA GLN A 41 7.41 4.62 -17.94
C GLN A 41 6.25 3.67 -17.61
N THR A 42 6.00 2.67 -18.46
CA THR A 42 5.01 1.62 -18.20
C THR A 42 5.46 0.73 -17.03
N GLY A 43 6.75 0.38 -16.94
CA GLY A 43 7.29 -0.33 -15.77
C GLY A 43 7.15 0.45 -14.45
N GLN A 44 7.28 1.79 -14.47
CA GLN A 44 7.00 2.61 -13.29
C GLN A 44 5.50 2.61 -12.92
N LEU A 45 4.61 2.58 -13.93
CA LEU A 45 3.17 2.47 -13.71
C LEU A 45 2.81 1.13 -13.07
N ASP A 46 3.37 0.02 -13.56
CA ASP A 46 3.18 -1.31 -12.97
C ASP A 46 3.60 -1.34 -11.50
N LYS A 47 4.74 -0.73 -11.17
CA LYS A 47 5.21 -0.59 -9.78
C LYS A 47 4.24 0.23 -8.92
N ALA A 48 3.71 1.33 -9.44
CA ALA A 48 2.75 2.18 -8.73
C ALA A 48 1.43 1.43 -8.46
N ASN A 49 0.94 0.70 -9.46
CA ASN A 49 -0.25 -0.14 -9.34
C ASN A 49 -0.04 -1.28 -8.34
N GLY A 50 1.13 -1.93 -8.36
CA GLY A 50 1.50 -2.96 -7.38
C GLY A 50 1.49 -2.42 -5.94
N ARG A 51 2.13 -1.27 -5.69
CA ARG A 51 2.09 -0.61 -4.38
C ARG A 51 0.67 -0.26 -3.93
N THR A 52 -0.19 0.11 -4.87
CA THR A 52 -1.60 0.42 -4.59
C THR A 52 -2.35 -0.84 -4.14
N ALA A 53 -2.23 -1.94 -4.89
CA ALA A 53 -2.83 -3.22 -4.54
C ALA A 53 -2.33 -3.73 -3.18
N ASP A 54 -1.02 -3.65 -2.93
CA ASP A 54 -0.41 -4.05 -1.66
C ASP A 54 -0.92 -3.21 -0.48
N THR A 55 -1.00 -1.89 -0.67
CA THR A 55 -1.55 -0.97 0.34
C THR A 55 -2.98 -1.33 0.73
N ILE A 56 -3.84 -1.57 -0.28
CA ILE A 56 -5.22 -2.01 -0.07
C ILE A 56 -5.24 -3.33 0.73
N GLY A 57 -4.47 -4.32 0.30
CA GLY A 57 -4.43 -5.62 0.99
C GLY A 57 -3.90 -5.53 2.44
N ILE A 58 -2.93 -4.64 2.71
CA ILE A 58 -2.42 -4.40 4.07
C ILE A 58 -3.53 -3.82 4.95
N ILE A 59 -4.24 -2.81 4.46
CA ILE A 59 -5.33 -2.16 5.20
C ILE A 59 -6.45 -3.16 5.47
N GLU A 60 -6.93 -3.90 4.47
CA GLU A 60 -8.01 -4.88 4.63
C GLU A 60 -7.67 -5.95 5.69
N ARG A 61 -6.43 -6.46 5.68
CA ARG A 61 -5.98 -7.45 6.67
C ARG A 61 -5.90 -6.84 8.07
N CYS A 62 -5.45 -5.59 8.17
CA CYS A 62 -5.43 -4.86 9.44
C CYS A 62 -6.84 -4.65 9.99
N GLU A 63 -7.76 -4.16 9.18
CA GLU A 63 -9.15 -3.92 9.58
C GLU A 63 -9.84 -5.22 10.00
N LYS A 64 -9.60 -6.32 9.28
CA LYS A 64 -10.11 -7.65 9.66
C LYS A 64 -9.57 -8.11 11.03
N ARG A 65 -8.28 -7.90 11.29
CA ARG A 65 -7.65 -8.22 12.59
C ARG A 65 -8.27 -7.39 13.71
N ASP A 66 -8.44 -6.09 13.48
CA ASP A 66 -8.96 -5.17 14.47
C ASP A 66 -10.44 -5.48 14.77
N ALA A 67 -11.24 -5.78 13.76
CA ALA A 67 -12.62 -6.24 13.92
C ALA A 67 -12.71 -7.55 14.73
N ALA A 68 -11.78 -8.50 14.50
CA ALA A 68 -11.72 -9.74 15.28
C ALA A 68 -11.38 -9.48 16.75
N ALA A 69 -10.46 -8.56 17.02
CA ALA A 69 -10.09 -8.15 18.39
C ALA A 69 -11.28 -7.52 19.13
N VAL A 70 -12.00 -6.60 18.48
CA VAL A 70 -13.22 -5.99 19.03
C VAL A 70 -14.29 -7.06 19.30
N ALA A 71 -14.51 -7.99 18.38
CA ALA A 71 -15.47 -9.07 18.56
C ALA A 71 -15.10 -10.01 19.73
N ALA A 72 -13.80 -10.30 19.91
CA ALA A 72 -13.32 -11.10 21.04
C ALA A 72 -13.53 -10.40 22.39
N GLN A 73 -13.24 -9.09 22.47
CA GLN A 73 -13.50 -8.29 23.67
C GLN A 73 -14.99 -8.26 24.04
N ARG A 74 -15.87 -8.09 23.04
CA ARG A 74 -17.32 -8.13 23.26
C ARG A 74 -17.82 -9.47 23.79
N ARG A 75 -17.21 -10.58 23.39
CA ARG A 75 -17.54 -11.92 23.89
C ARG A 75 -17.00 -12.20 25.30
N GLY A 76 -15.81 -11.70 25.62
CA GLY A 76 -15.16 -11.89 26.93
C GLY A 76 -15.74 -11.05 28.07
N TRP A 77 -16.53 -10.01 27.77
CA TRP A 77 -17.16 -9.11 28.75
C TRP A 77 -18.61 -9.50 29.10
N TRP A 78 -19.07 -10.70 28.76
CA TRP A 78 -20.42 -11.13 29.18
C TRP A 78 -20.43 -11.49 30.68
N PRO A 79 -21.27 -10.87 31.52
CA PRO A 79 -21.19 -11.01 32.98
C PRO A 79 -21.75 -12.33 33.55
N PHE A 80 -22.09 -13.32 32.71
CA PHE A 80 -22.73 -14.58 33.09
C PHE A 80 -22.15 -15.82 32.40
N GLY A 81 -20.94 -15.73 31.82
CA GLY A 81 -20.21 -16.86 31.22
C GLY A 81 -19.24 -17.50 32.21
#